data_AF-W6RDP5-F1
#
_entry.id   AF-W6RDP5-F1
#
_cell.length_a   1.000
_cell.length_b   1.000
_cell.length_c   1.000
_cell.angle_alpha   90.00
_cell.angle_beta   90.00
_cell.angle_gamma   90.00
#
_symmetry.space_group_name_H-M   'P 1'
#
loop_
_entity.id
_entity.type
_entity.pdbx_description
1 polymer ?
#
loop_
_entity_poly.entity_id
_entity_poly.type
_entity_poly.pdbx_seq_one_letter_code
_entity_poly.pdbx_strand_id
1 'polypeptide(L)'
;MKDARILPEVVIYDATLTTGLPVGLSVTSGLNAMAHAVEALYAQDRNPISTLMAVEGLRAFRAALPEIIATPSDLTARAGGLYGAWLCGTVLGAVGMALHHKICHTLGGTFDTPHAETHAIMLPHTAAFNAVAVPELLQPVSEIFGDSVGGGLWDFAKSIGAPRALRDLGLTEADLDKASQVAVENPYWNPRSIDRQSIRALLQQAWEGRRPEN
;
A
#
# COMPACT_ATOMS: atom_id res chain seq x y z
N MET A 1 -11.07 -12.09 -6.54
CA MET A 1 -12.42 -12.39 -7.05
C MET A 1 -12.64 -11.47 -8.25
N LYS A 2 -12.78 -11.98 -9.47
CA LYS A 2 -12.97 -11.20 -10.72
C LYS A 2 -14.39 -11.39 -11.28
N ASP A 3 -15.38 -11.53 -10.41
CA ASP A 3 -16.77 -11.73 -10.83
C ASP A 3 -17.38 -10.39 -11.22
N ALA A 4 -17.86 -10.24 -12.46
CA ALA A 4 -18.43 -9.00 -12.94
C ALA A 4 -19.62 -8.50 -12.09
N ARG A 5 -20.31 -9.41 -11.39
CA ARG A 5 -21.49 -9.09 -10.56
C ARG A 5 -21.17 -8.29 -9.30
N ILE A 6 -19.91 -8.22 -8.88
CA ILE A 6 -19.52 -7.45 -7.70
C ILE A 6 -19.06 -6.03 -8.04
N LEU A 7 -18.89 -5.72 -9.34
CA LEU A 7 -18.48 -4.39 -9.77
C LEU A 7 -19.69 -3.45 -9.67
N PRO A 8 -19.61 -2.35 -8.91
CA PRO A 8 -20.69 -1.37 -8.87
C PRO A 8 -20.97 -0.80 -10.26
N GLU A 9 -22.24 -0.72 -10.65
CA GLU A 9 -22.65 -0.13 -11.93
C GLU A 9 -22.39 1.39 -11.97
N VAL A 10 -22.52 2.06 -10.82
CA VAL A 10 -22.37 3.50 -10.67
C VAL A 10 -21.58 3.80 -9.40
N VAL A 11 -20.63 4.74 -9.50
CA VAL A 11 -19.88 5.29 -8.38
C VAL A 11 -20.02 6.82 -8.42
N ILE A 12 -20.43 7.42 -7.31
CA ILE A 12 -20.53 8.88 -7.15
C ILE A 12 -19.47 9.31 -6.14
N TYR A 13 -18.48 10.06 -6.60
CA TYR A 13 -17.45 10.63 -5.74
C TYR A 13 -17.81 12.07 -5.38
N ASP A 14 -18.12 12.31 -4.10
CA ASP A 14 -18.38 13.63 -3.54
C ASP A 14 -17.40 13.90 -2.40
N ALA A 15 -16.48 14.85 -2.62
CA ALA A 15 -15.46 15.20 -1.64
C ALA A 15 -16.06 15.75 -0.33
N THR A 16 -17.24 16.36 -0.36
CA THR A 16 -17.89 16.91 0.84
C THR A 16 -18.20 15.81 1.86
N LEU A 17 -18.52 14.60 1.38
CA LEU A 17 -18.81 13.41 2.20
C LEU A 17 -17.57 12.84 2.90
N THR A 18 -16.37 13.28 2.51
CA THR A 18 -15.10 12.82 3.09
C THR A 18 -14.56 13.74 4.18
N THR A 19 -15.12 14.94 4.34
CA THR A 19 -14.64 15.95 5.30
C THR A 19 -14.74 15.49 6.75
N GLY A 20 -15.70 14.61 7.06
CA GLY A 20 -15.87 14.00 8.38
C GLY A 20 -14.97 12.79 8.66
N LEU A 21 -14.19 12.31 7.68
CA LEU A 21 -13.28 11.19 7.88
C LEU A 21 -12.11 11.61 8.79
N PRO A 22 -11.87 10.91 9.92
CA PRO A 22 -10.75 11.24 10.82
C PRO A 22 -9.41 11.28 10.10
N VAL A 23 -8.53 12.19 10.49
CA VAL A 23 -7.23 12.40 9.83
C VAL A 23 -6.39 11.12 9.84
N GLY A 24 -6.27 10.44 10.98
CA GLY A 24 -5.51 9.19 11.09
C GLY A 24 -5.99 8.12 10.12
N LEU A 25 -7.31 7.94 9.99
CA LEU A 25 -7.89 7.00 9.04
C LEU A 25 -7.73 7.47 7.58
N SER A 26 -7.78 8.79 7.33
CA SER A 26 -7.52 9.35 6.00
C SER A 26 -6.10 9.02 5.53
N VAL A 27 -5.13 9.08 6.45
CA VAL A 27 -3.72 8.74 6.20
C VAL A 27 -3.55 7.26 5.92
N THR A 28 -4.02 6.37 6.81
CA THR A 28 -3.84 4.93 6.63
C THR A 28 -4.62 4.39 5.43
N SER A 29 -5.84 4.89 5.20
CA SER A 29 -6.62 4.56 4.00
C SER A 29 -5.98 5.07 2.72
N GLY A 30 -5.35 6.25 2.73
CA GLY A 30 -4.60 6.77 1.59
C GLY A 30 -3.39 5.90 1.25
N LEU A 31 -2.62 5.47 2.26
CA LEU A 31 -1.50 4.55 2.07
C LEU A 31 -1.95 3.17 1.57
N ASN A 32 -3.11 2.66 2.02
CA ASN A 32 -3.73 1.46 1.44
C ASN A 32 -4.00 1.65 -0.06
N ALA A 33 -4.65 2.76 -0.44
CA ALA A 33 -4.89 3.05 -1.85
C ALA A 33 -3.58 3.16 -2.65
N MET A 34 -2.54 3.82 -2.12
CA MET A 34 -1.22 3.86 -2.75
C MET A 34 -0.64 2.46 -2.96
N ALA A 35 -0.87 1.51 -2.06
CA ALA A 35 -0.39 0.15 -2.22
C ALA A 35 -0.98 -0.57 -3.44
N HIS A 36 -2.24 -0.30 -3.79
CA HIS A 36 -2.85 -0.78 -5.04
C HIS A 36 -2.05 -0.29 -6.26
N ALA A 37 -1.72 1.00 -6.29
CA ALA A 37 -0.95 1.58 -7.38
C ALA A 37 0.48 1.05 -7.44
N VAL A 38 1.18 0.93 -6.31
CA VAL A 38 2.55 0.40 -6.27
C VAL A 38 2.62 -1.03 -6.80
N GLU A 39 1.70 -1.92 -6.41
CA GLU A 39 1.68 -3.28 -6.97
C GLU A 39 1.31 -3.31 -8.45
N ALA A 40 0.40 -2.43 -8.89
CA ALA A 40 0.00 -2.36 -10.29
C ALA A 40 1.16 -2.01 -11.25
N LEU A 41 2.21 -1.33 -10.76
CA LEU A 41 3.40 -1.00 -11.56
C LEU A 41 4.20 -2.25 -11.97
N TYR A 42 4.16 -3.31 -11.16
CA TYR A 42 4.85 -4.57 -11.42
C TYR A 42 3.93 -5.77 -11.55
N ALA A 43 2.61 -5.58 -11.66
CA ALA A 43 1.68 -6.68 -11.87
C ALA A 43 2.04 -7.51 -13.12
N GLN A 44 1.79 -8.81 -13.08
CA GLN A 44 2.10 -9.72 -14.20
C GLN A 44 1.33 -9.34 -15.49
N ASP A 45 0.09 -8.87 -15.31
CA ASP A 45 -0.83 -8.41 -16.34
C ASP A 45 -0.87 -6.87 -16.45
N ARG A 46 0.19 -6.17 -16.00
CA ARG A 46 0.31 -4.71 -16.16
C ARG A 46 0.21 -4.29 -17.61
N ASN A 47 -0.29 -3.08 -17.83
CA ASN A 47 -0.35 -2.46 -19.14
C ASN A 47 -0.04 -0.95 -19.05
N PRO A 48 0.17 -0.25 -20.18
CA PRO A 48 0.50 1.17 -20.16
C PRO A 48 -0.57 2.06 -19.50
N ILE A 49 -1.85 1.70 -19.61
CA ILE A 49 -2.95 2.46 -19.01
C ILE A 49 -2.97 2.27 -17.49
N SER A 50 -2.85 1.03 -17.01
CA SER A 50 -2.76 0.77 -15.57
C SER A 50 -1.53 1.45 -14.95
N THR A 51 -0.40 1.45 -15.67
CA THR A 51 0.82 2.14 -15.24
C THR A 51 0.59 3.65 -15.14
N LEU A 52 -0.02 4.27 -16.17
CA LEU A 52 -0.32 5.70 -16.17
C LEU A 52 -1.22 6.10 -15.01
N MET A 53 -2.30 5.36 -14.78
CA MET A 53 -3.23 5.62 -13.67
C MET A 53 -2.58 5.39 -12.30
N ALA A 54 -1.76 4.36 -12.14
CA ALA A 54 -1.04 4.08 -10.90
C ALA A 54 -0.09 5.22 -10.53
N VAL A 55 0.74 5.68 -11.47
CA VAL A 55 1.68 6.79 -11.24
C VAL A 55 0.93 8.07 -10.88
N GLU A 56 -0.17 8.37 -11.58
CA GLU A 56 -0.98 9.56 -11.30
C GLU A 56 -1.68 9.48 -9.93
N GLY A 57 -2.20 8.32 -9.54
CA GLY A 57 -2.78 8.10 -8.21
C GLY A 57 -1.77 8.33 -7.09
N LEU A 58 -0.53 7.88 -7.27
CA LEU A 58 0.56 8.12 -6.32
C LEU A 58 0.90 9.62 -6.20
N ARG A 59 0.94 10.36 -7.30
CA ARG A 59 1.15 11.82 -7.29
C ARG A 59 0.03 12.55 -6.57
N ALA A 60 -1.22 12.15 -6.83
CA ALA A 60 -2.39 12.73 -6.18
C ALA A 60 -2.32 12.57 -4.65
N PHE A 61 -1.98 11.38 -4.13
CA PHE A 61 -1.82 11.17 -2.69
C PHE A 61 -0.62 11.89 -2.09
N ARG A 62 0.51 11.94 -2.81
CA ARG A 62 1.71 12.68 -2.38
C ARG A 62 1.42 14.17 -2.14
N ALA A 63 0.52 14.75 -2.93
CA ALA A 63 0.07 16.13 -2.80
C ALA A 63 -1.06 16.29 -1.78
N ALA A 64 -2.08 15.42 -1.81
CA ALA A 64 -3.31 15.60 -1.04
C ALA A 64 -3.15 15.28 0.46
N LEU A 65 -2.39 14.24 0.83
CA LEU A 65 -2.34 13.79 2.24
C LEU A 65 -1.76 14.85 3.19
N PRO A 66 -0.65 15.53 2.88
CA PRO A 66 -0.16 16.63 3.71
C PRO A 66 -1.20 17.75 3.91
N GLU A 67 -1.92 18.11 2.84
CA GLU A 67 -2.95 19.16 2.90
C GLU A 67 -4.19 18.73 3.69
N ILE A 68 -4.61 17.47 3.59
CA ILE A 68 -5.70 16.90 4.42
C ILE A 68 -5.31 16.92 5.90
N ILE A 69 -4.03 16.69 6.22
CA ILE A 69 -3.55 16.74 7.61
C ILE A 69 -3.57 18.19 8.13
N ALA A 70 -3.08 19.13 7.31
CA ALA A 70 -3.04 20.54 7.68
C ALA A 70 -4.44 21.13 7.83
N THR A 71 -5.34 20.82 6.90
CA THR A 71 -6.72 21.32 6.86
C THR A 71 -7.69 20.19 6.47
N PRO A 72 -8.21 19.42 7.45
CA PRO A 72 -9.04 18.23 7.17
C PRO A 72 -10.35 18.50 6.43
N SER A 73 -10.83 19.74 6.43
CA SER A 73 -12.03 20.16 5.70
C SER A 73 -11.74 20.81 4.34
N ASP A 74 -10.48 20.89 3.90
CA ASP A 74 -10.14 21.44 2.59
C ASP A 74 -10.69 20.55 1.48
N LEU A 75 -11.71 21.05 0.78
CA LEU A 75 -12.38 20.35 -0.30
C LEU A 75 -11.46 20.06 -1.50
N THR A 76 -10.46 20.91 -1.75
CA THR A 76 -9.48 20.69 -2.82
C THR A 76 -8.60 19.51 -2.48
N ALA A 77 -8.06 19.48 -1.26
CA ALA A 77 -7.25 18.36 -0.78
C ALA A 77 -8.05 17.05 -0.72
N ARG A 78 -9.29 17.11 -0.21
CA ARG A 78 -10.21 15.97 -0.18
C ARG A 78 -10.55 15.45 -1.58
N ALA A 79 -10.82 16.34 -2.53
CA ALA A 79 -11.07 15.96 -3.92
C ALA A 79 -9.82 15.33 -4.56
N GLY A 80 -8.62 15.86 -4.29
CA GLY A 80 -7.36 15.27 -4.73
C GLY A 80 -7.13 13.87 -4.15
N GLY A 81 -7.41 13.68 -2.86
CA GLY A 81 -7.34 12.36 -2.22
C GLY A 81 -8.35 11.37 -2.79
N LEU A 82 -9.58 11.80 -3.07
CA LEU A 82 -10.63 10.96 -3.64
C LEU A 82 -10.35 10.59 -5.11
N TYR A 83 -9.79 11.53 -5.89
CA TYR A 83 -9.28 11.29 -7.23
C TYR A 83 -8.15 10.25 -7.22
N GLY A 84 -7.17 10.41 -6.32
CA GLY A 84 -6.10 9.42 -6.12
C GLY A 84 -6.65 8.04 -5.76
N ALA A 85 -7.61 7.98 -4.83
CA ALA A 85 -8.27 6.74 -4.42
C ALA A 85 -8.96 6.04 -5.59
N TRP A 86 -9.67 6.80 -6.42
CA TRP A 86 -10.33 6.26 -7.61
C TRP A 86 -9.35 5.65 -8.61
N LEU A 87 -8.25 6.35 -8.92
CA LEU A 87 -7.23 5.84 -9.84
C LEU A 87 -6.59 4.56 -9.30
N CYS A 88 -6.19 4.56 -8.02
CA CYS A 88 -5.64 3.41 -7.33
C CYS A 88 -6.63 2.22 -7.28
N GLY A 89 -7.90 2.49 -6.99
CA GLY A 89 -8.95 1.46 -6.97
C GLY A 89 -9.25 0.90 -8.37
N THR A 90 -9.13 1.73 -9.42
CA THR A 90 -9.32 1.28 -10.79
C THR A 90 -8.22 0.29 -11.20
N VAL A 91 -6.95 0.57 -10.85
CA VAL A 91 -5.87 -0.35 -11.17
C VAL A 91 -5.93 -1.63 -10.33
N LEU A 92 -6.42 -1.58 -9.08
CA LEU A 92 -6.72 -2.77 -8.29
C LEU A 92 -7.71 -3.70 -9.00
N GLY A 93 -8.74 -3.15 -9.64
CA GLY A 93 -9.74 -3.92 -10.38
C GLY A 93 -9.23 -4.43 -11.74
N ALA A 94 -8.21 -3.78 -12.31
CA ALA A 94 -7.73 -4.05 -13.66
C ALA A 94 -6.61 -5.12 -13.71
N VAL A 95 -5.71 -5.15 -12.72
CA VAL A 95 -4.52 -6.00 -12.73
C VAL A 95 -4.40 -6.85 -11.46
N GLY A 96 -3.59 -7.90 -11.52
CA GLY A 96 -3.33 -8.80 -10.40
C GLY A 96 -2.47 -8.15 -9.31
N MET A 97 -2.84 -8.39 -8.05
CA MET A 97 -2.03 -8.04 -6.88
C MET A 97 -1.07 -9.18 -6.52
N ALA A 98 0.01 -8.86 -5.79
CA ALA A 98 1.09 -9.78 -5.48
C ALA A 98 1.40 -9.79 -3.97
N LEU A 99 2.68 -9.75 -3.60
CA LEU A 99 3.14 -9.91 -2.21
C LEU A 99 2.41 -9.00 -1.23
N HIS A 100 2.25 -7.71 -1.53
CA HIS A 100 1.71 -6.76 -0.56
C HIS A 100 0.30 -7.12 -0.12
N HIS A 101 -0.63 -7.32 -1.04
CA HIS A 101 -2.00 -7.64 -0.66
C HIS A 101 -2.10 -9.03 -0.03
N LYS A 102 -1.30 -10.00 -0.48
CA LYS A 102 -1.29 -11.35 0.09
C LYS A 102 -0.81 -11.35 1.55
N ILE A 103 0.27 -10.63 1.86
CA ILE A 103 0.77 -10.57 3.22
C ILE A 103 -0.16 -9.77 4.14
N CYS A 104 -0.74 -8.65 3.66
CA CYS A 104 -1.72 -7.88 4.44
C CYS A 104 -2.99 -8.68 4.73
N HIS A 105 -3.50 -9.45 3.76
CA HIS A 105 -4.64 -10.36 3.99
C HIS A 105 -4.30 -11.48 4.96
N THR A 106 -3.07 -12.01 4.90
CA THR A 106 -2.61 -13.03 5.86
C THR A 106 -2.58 -12.46 7.27
N LEU A 107 -2.02 -11.26 7.44
CA LEU A 107 -1.94 -10.57 8.73
C LEU A 107 -3.34 -10.26 9.29
N GLY A 108 -4.20 -9.61 8.50
CA GLY A 108 -5.55 -9.27 8.91
C GLY A 108 -6.43 -10.49 9.18
N GLY A 109 -6.38 -11.51 8.31
CA GLY A 109 -7.21 -12.72 8.46
C GLY A 109 -6.76 -13.66 9.58
N THR A 110 -5.47 -13.70 9.90
CA THR A 110 -4.92 -14.64 10.90
C THR A 110 -4.81 -14.01 12.29
N PHE A 111 -4.56 -12.70 12.37
CA PHE A 111 -4.23 -12.01 13.62
C PHE A 111 -5.16 -10.82 13.92
N ASP A 112 -6.22 -10.63 13.12
CA ASP A 112 -7.23 -9.57 13.31
C ASP A 112 -6.62 -8.15 13.39
N THR A 113 -5.60 -7.91 12.57
CA THR A 113 -4.90 -6.62 12.56
C THR A 113 -5.76 -5.54 11.88
N PRO A 114 -5.73 -4.29 12.36
CA PRO A 114 -6.43 -3.19 11.70
C PRO A 114 -6.02 -3.06 10.24
N HIS A 115 -6.99 -3.12 9.32
CA HIS A 115 -6.74 -3.30 7.89
C HIS A 115 -5.87 -2.20 7.29
N ALA A 116 -6.29 -0.93 7.41
CA ALA A 116 -5.62 0.20 6.77
C ALA A 116 -4.22 0.43 7.37
N GLU A 117 -4.07 0.28 8.68
CA GLU A 117 -2.81 0.39 9.41
C GLU A 117 -1.82 -0.70 8.98
N THR A 118 -2.30 -1.93 8.78
CA THR A 118 -1.49 -3.05 8.27
C THR A 118 -0.92 -2.72 6.89
N HIS A 119 -1.76 -2.23 5.98
CA HIS A 119 -1.32 -1.78 4.66
C HIS A 119 -0.31 -0.63 4.75
N ALA A 120 -0.57 0.37 5.59
CA ALA A 120 0.32 1.51 5.80
C ALA A 120 1.72 1.09 6.27
N ILE A 121 1.79 0.19 7.25
CA ILE A 121 3.06 -0.33 7.78
C ILE A 121 3.77 -1.17 6.73
N MET A 122 3.07 -2.09 6.05
CA MET A 122 3.70 -3.06 5.17
C MET A 122 4.20 -2.48 3.84
N LEU A 123 3.54 -1.42 3.33
CA LEU A 123 3.79 -0.86 2.01
C LEU A 123 5.28 -0.58 1.73
N PRO A 124 6.02 0.18 2.58
CA PRO A 124 7.44 0.43 2.33
C PRO A 124 8.30 -0.84 2.25
N HIS A 125 8.03 -1.83 3.10
CA HIS A 125 8.83 -3.06 3.16
C HIS A 125 8.57 -3.98 1.96
N THR A 126 7.31 -4.12 1.56
CA THR A 126 6.94 -4.94 0.39
C THR A 126 7.39 -4.29 -0.92
N ALA A 127 7.34 -2.96 -1.01
CA ALA A 127 7.86 -2.23 -2.15
C ALA A 127 9.40 -2.37 -2.24
N ALA A 128 10.12 -2.21 -1.13
CA ALA A 128 11.56 -2.43 -1.06
C ALA A 128 11.96 -3.86 -1.45
N PHE A 129 11.17 -4.86 -1.03
CA PHE A 129 11.41 -6.25 -1.36
C PHE A 129 11.39 -6.51 -2.87
N ASN A 130 10.38 -5.96 -3.56
CA ASN A 130 10.19 -6.13 -5.00
C ASN A 130 11.07 -5.19 -5.85
N ALA A 131 11.46 -4.02 -5.34
CA ALA A 131 12.39 -3.11 -6.01
C ALA A 131 13.74 -3.76 -6.35
N VAL A 132 14.16 -4.79 -5.62
CA VAL A 132 15.37 -5.57 -5.94
C VAL A 132 15.24 -6.31 -7.29
N ALA A 133 14.05 -6.78 -7.64
CA ALA A 133 13.81 -7.57 -8.85
C ALA A 133 13.31 -6.74 -10.03
N VAL A 134 12.62 -5.63 -9.78
CA VAL A 134 12.00 -4.75 -10.81
C VAL A 134 12.29 -3.26 -10.55
N PRO A 135 13.56 -2.86 -10.41
CA PRO A 135 13.92 -1.47 -10.07
C PRO A 135 13.39 -0.47 -11.10
N GLU A 136 13.43 -0.79 -12.40
CA GLU A 136 12.96 0.07 -13.48
C GLU A 136 11.43 0.27 -13.47
N LEU A 137 10.67 -0.71 -13.00
CA LEU A 137 9.20 -0.59 -12.91
C LEU A 137 8.76 0.26 -11.72
N LEU A 138 9.56 0.27 -10.66
CA LEU A 138 9.30 1.04 -9.44
C LEU A 138 10.03 2.39 -9.40
N GLN A 139 10.84 2.72 -10.40
CA GLN A 139 11.48 4.04 -10.53
C GLN A 139 10.50 5.22 -10.36
N PRO A 140 9.27 5.22 -10.91
CA PRO A 140 8.33 6.30 -10.66
C PRO A 140 8.00 6.52 -9.18
N VAL A 141 8.08 5.48 -8.34
CA VAL A 141 7.84 5.58 -6.90
C VAL A 141 8.96 6.38 -6.23
N SER A 142 10.23 6.10 -6.55
CA SER A 142 11.34 6.90 -6.01
C SER A 142 11.30 8.34 -6.54
N GLU A 143 10.95 8.55 -7.81
CA GLU A 143 10.78 9.91 -8.35
C GLU A 143 9.72 10.74 -7.59
N ILE A 144 8.67 10.10 -7.06
CA ILE A 144 7.59 10.79 -6.32
C ILE A 144 7.90 10.94 -4.82
N PHE A 145 8.49 9.93 -4.20
CA PHE A 145 8.61 9.84 -2.73
C PHE A 145 10.03 10.02 -2.18
N GLY A 146 11.07 10.04 -3.04
CA GLY A 146 12.46 10.29 -2.66
C GLY A 146 13.43 9.24 -3.22
N ASP A 147 14.71 9.36 -2.87
CA ASP A 147 15.81 8.67 -3.58
C ASP A 147 15.74 7.14 -3.64
N SER A 148 14.92 6.52 -2.79
CA SER A 148 14.65 5.08 -2.89
C SER A 148 13.19 4.71 -2.70
N VAL A 149 12.79 3.58 -3.30
CA VAL A 149 11.40 3.11 -3.31
C VAL A 149 10.90 2.83 -1.89
N GLY A 150 11.62 1.97 -1.16
CA GLY A 150 11.25 1.59 0.19
C GLY A 150 11.46 2.71 1.20
N GLY A 151 12.64 3.32 1.17
CA GLY A 151 13.02 4.41 2.07
C GLY A 151 12.13 5.63 1.90
N GLY A 152 11.87 6.06 0.66
CA GLY A 152 11.02 7.20 0.34
C GLY A 152 9.57 7.00 0.78
N LEU A 153 8.98 5.83 0.54
CA LEU A 153 7.63 5.50 1.04
C LEU A 153 7.59 5.50 2.57
N TRP A 154 8.61 4.99 3.24
CA TRP A 154 8.69 4.99 4.70
C TRP A 154 8.83 6.40 5.27
N ASP A 155 9.67 7.24 4.66
CA ASP A 155 9.87 8.64 5.07
C ASP A 155 8.61 9.47 4.84
N PHE A 156 7.90 9.23 3.73
CA PHE A 156 6.60 9.84 3.47
C PHE A 156 5.56 9.39 4.51
N ALA A 157 5.43 8.09 4.77
CA ALA A 157 4.52 7.58 5.80
C ALA A 157 4.82 8.18 7.19
N LYS A 158 6.10 8.34 7.53
CA LYS A 158 6.53 9.02 8.76
C LYS A 158 6.13 10.50 8.78
N SER A 159 6.30 11.23 7.68
CA SER A 159 6.02 12.67 7.64
C SER A 159 4.52 12.98 7.74
N ILE A 160 3.66 12.05 7.32
CA ILE A 160 2.20 12.15 7.43
C ILE A 160 1.62 11.49 8.69
N GLY A 161 2.47 11.06 9.63
CA GLY A 161 2.03 10.53 10.93
C GLY A 161 1.42 9.13 10.89
N ALA A 162 1.71 8.32 9.87
CA ALA A 162 1.23 6.94 9.79
C ALA A 162 1.89 6.02 10.84
N PRO A 163 1.23 4.93 11.26
CA PRO A 163 1.87 3.89 12.06
C PRO A 163 2.98 3.23 11.25
N ARG A 164 4.03 2.74 11.95
CA ARG A 164 5.26 2.25 11.29
C ARG A 164 5.71 0.87 11.74
N ALA A 165 5.10 0.27 12.76
CA ALA A 165 5.58 -0.99 13.32
C ALA A 165 4.43 -1.96 13.61
N LEU A 166 4.52 -3.20 13.13
CA LEU A 166 3.47 -4.21 13.37
C LEU A 166 3.29 -4.54 14.86
N ARG A 167 4.35 -4.38 15.68
CA ARG A 167 4.26 -4.57 17.14
C ARG A 167 3.25 -3.64 17.80
N ASP A 168 3.02 -2.47 17.21
CA ASP A 168 2.05 -1.48 17.71
C ASP A 168 0.60 -1.89 17.37
N LEU A 169 0.41 -2.90 16.51
CA LEU A 169 -0.89 -3.51 16.18
C LEU A 169 -1.20 -4.76 17.00
N GLY A 170 -0.38 -5.08 18.01
CA GLY A 170 -0.59 -6.21 18.90
C GLY A 170 0.03 -7.54 18.46
N LEU A 171 0.82 -7.57 17.37
CA LEU A 171 1.58 -8.77 17.01
C LEU A 171 2.78 -8.97 17.93
N THR A 172 2.96 -10.21 18.37
CA THR A 172 4.19 -10.64 19.02
C THR A 172 5.24 -11.04 17.98
N GLU A 173 6.51 -11.09 18.38
CA GLU A 173 7.58 -11.55 17.49
C GLU A 173 7.40 -13.03 17.09
N ALA A 174 6.82 -13.85 17.96
CA ALA A 174 6.52 -15.26 17.68
C ALA A 174 5.45 -15.42 16.57
N ASP A 175 4.52 -14.48 16.46
CA ASP A 175 3.49 -14.49 15.41
C ASP A 175 4.09 -14.38 14.00
N LEU A 176 5.28 -13.79 13.87
CA LEU A 176 5.95 -13.62 12.58
C LEU A 176 6.35 -14.97 11.94
N ASP A 177 6.66 -15.98 12.76
CA ASP A 177 6.97 -17.32 12.27
C ASP A 177 5.74 -17.99 11.67
N LYS A 178 4.58 -17.84 12.30
CA LYS A 178 3.29 -18.32 11.80
C LYS A 178 2.87 -17.55 10.55
N ALA A 179 2.96 -16.22 10.57
CA ALA A 179 2.63 -15.36 9.44
C ALA A 179 3.47 -15.70 8.20
N SER A 180 4.79 -15.91 8.37
CA SER A 180 5.67 -16.29 7.27
C SER A 180 5.38 -17.68 6.71
N GLN A 181 4.93 -18.63 7.55
CA GLN A 181 4.49 -19.94 7.10
C GLN A 181 3.22 -19.82 6.26
N VAL A 182 2.17 -19.19 6.79
CA VAL A 182 0.88 -19.03 6.08
C VAL A 182 1.06 -18.28 4.77
N ALA A 183 1.90 -17.25 4.74
CA ALA A 183 2.15 -16.43 3.56
C ALA A 183 2.74 -17.20 2.37
N VAL A 184 3.36 -18.36 2.60
CA VAL A 184 4.02 -19.17 1.55
C VAL A 184 3.31 -20.51 1.29
N GLU A 185 2.26 -20.84 2.03
CA GLU A 185 1.51 -22.10 1.87
C GLU A 185 0.89 -22.25 0.48
N ASN A 186 0.39 -21.16 -0.08
CA ASN A 186 -0.24 -21.13 -1.40
C ASN A 186 0.63 -20.31 -2.35
N PRO A 187 1.32 -20.94 -3.32
CA PRO A 187 2.11 -20.21 -4.29
C PRO A 187 1.27 -19.22 -5.09
N TYR A 188 1.81 -18.02 -5.29
CA TYR A 188 1.26 -17.01 -6.18
C TYR A 188 2.40 -16.31 -6.91
N TRP A 189 2.05 -15.61 -7.98
CA TRP A 189 3.03 -14.86 -8.75
C TRP A 189 3.50 -13.61 -8.01
N ASN A 190 4.81 -13.36 -8.02
CA ASN A 190 5.44 -12.13 -7.56
C ASN A 190 6.76 -11.95 -8.34
N PRO A 191 7.20 -10.73 -8.70
CA PRO A 191 8.41 -10.54 -9.53
C PRO A 191 9.69 -11.03 -8.86
N ARG A 192 9.76 -10.95 -7.53
CA ARG A 192 10.81 -11.59 -6.73
C ARG A 192 10.30 -12.91 -6.16
N SER A 193 11.04 -13.99 -6.30
CA SER A 193 10.68 -15.27 -5.67
C SER A 193 10.48 -15.11 -4.16
N ILE A 194 9.43 -15.76 -3.66
CA ILE A 194 9.03 -15.71 -2.25
C ILE A 194 9.37 -17.04 -1.59
N ASP A 195 10.03 -16.96 -0.43
CA ASP A 195 10.29 -18.10 0.43
C ASP A 195 10.06 -17.71 1.90
N ARG A 196 9.94 -18.70 2.78
CA ARG A 196 9.63 -18.44 4.20
C ARG A 196 10.68 -17.56 4.88
N GLN A 197 11.96 -17.77 4.59
CA GLN A 197 13.05 -17.03 5.23
C GLN A 197 13.02 -15.56 4.82
N SER A 198 12.81 -15.29 3.53
CA SER A 198 12.75 -13.93 3.01
C SER A 198 11.51 -13.18 3.49
N ILE A 199 10.34 -13.83 3.59
CA ILE A 199 9.14 -13.25 4.22
C ILE A 199 9.34 -13.00 5.71
N ARG A 200 9.93 -13.96 6.44
CA ARG A 200 10.18 -13.81 7.88
C ARG A 200 11.10 -12.64 8.18
N ALA A 201 12.13 -12.43 7.35
CA ALA A 201 13.03 -11.28 7.44
C ALA A 201 12.30 -9.97 7.14
N LEU A 202 11.48 -9.93 6.08
CA LEU A 202 10.66 -8.76 5.75
C LEU A 202 9.72 -8.39 6.91
N LEU A 203 9.03 -9.38 7.46
CA LEU A 203 8.12 -9.19 8.60
C LEU A 203 8.87 -8.70 9.85
N GLN A 204 10.11 -9.15 10.09
CA GLN A 204 10.92 -8.63 11.19
C GLN A 204 11.18 -7.12 11.02
N GLN A 205 11.56 -6.67 9.82
CA GLN A 205 11.78 -5.25 9.55
C GLN A 205 10.51 -4.42 9.79
N ALA A 206 9.37 -4.93 9.32
CA ALA A 206 8.06 -4.29 9.51
C ALA A 206 7.58 -4.31 10.96
N TRP A 207 7.90 -5.35 11.72
CA TRP A 207 7.55 -5.46 13.13
C TRP A 207 8.32 -4.48 14.00
N GLU A 208 9.59 -4.25 13.70
CA GLU A 208 10.44 -3.28 14.40
C GLU A 208 10.21 -1.83 13.91
N GLY A 209 9.60 -1.67 12.74
CA GLY A 209 9.43 -0.39 12.05
C GLY A 209 10.72 0.19 11.51
N ARG A 210 11.65 -0.67 11.07
CA ARG A 210 12.92 -0.27 10.48
C ARG A 210 12.73 0.34 9.09
N ARG A 211 13.31 1.52 8.86
CA ARG A 211 13.33 2.13 7.52
C ARG A 211 14.08 1.19 6.55
N PRO A 212 13.51 0.82 5.39
CA PRO A 212 14.23 0.03 4.39
C PRO A 212 15.49 0.75 3.86
N GLU A 213 16.57 0.01 3.64
CA GLU A 213 17.91 0.55 3.29
C GLU A 213 18.23 0.60 1.78
N ASN A 214 17.31 0.15 0.92
CA ASN A 214 17.50 0.16 -0.53
C ASN A 214 16.74 1.31 -1.18
#